data_AF-A0A2A6P4L6-F1
#
_entry.id   AF-A0A2A6P4L6-F1
#
_cell.length_a   1.000
_cell.length_b   1.000
_cell.length_c   1.000
_cell.angle_alpha   90.00
_cell.angle_beta   90.00
_cell.angle_gamma   90.00
#
_symmetry.space_group_name_H-M   'P 1'
#
loop_
_entity.id
_entity.type
_entity.pdbx_description
1 polymer ?
#
loop_
_entity_poly.entity_id
_entity_poly.type
_entity_poly.pdbx_seq_one_letter_code
_entity_poly.pdbx_strand_id
1 'polypeptide(L)'
;MAEKAEWTAADRLLALKGIFHNAADGDPRVAISAIAEANKMQGSYAPTKRELTGPNGGPIQTVDLTNATGEQLNALEAIFGPLASAGEDDEGYPGGEGEESGNP
;
A
#
# COMPACT_ATOMS: atom_id res chain seq x y z
N MET A 1 -17.82 -1.58 -30.79
CA MET A 1 -17.19 -1.23 -29.51
C MET A 1 -16.91 -2.55 -28.80
N ALA A 2 -15.67 -2.83 -28.39
CA ALA A 2 -15.36 -4.08 -27.70
C ALA A 2 -15.90 -3.99 -26.26
N GLU A 3 -16.91 -4.80 -25.96
CA GLU A 3 -17.41 -5.03 -24.62
C GLU A 3 -16.28 -5.63 -23.79
N LYS A 4 -15.73 -4.84 -22.86
CA LYS A 4 -14.67 -5.29 -21.96
C LYS A 4 -15.33 -6.29 -21.04
N ALA A 5 -15.13 -7.59 -21.28
CA ALA A 5 -15.62 -8.61 -20.36
C ALA A 5 -15.02 -8.33 -18.98
N GLU A 6 -15.84 -7.90 -18.03
CA GLU A 6 -15.40 -7.68 -16.66
C GLU A 6 -15.25 -9.03 -15.97
N TRP A 7 -14.02 -9.55 -15.96
CA TRP A 7 -13.70 -10.72 -15.15
C TRP A 7 -13.77 -10.36 -13.67
N THR A 8 -14.49 -11.19 -12.91
CA THR A 8 -14.49 -11.11 -11.45
C THR A 8 -13.11 -11.49 -10.88
N ALA A 9 -12.88 -11.19 -9.60
CA ALA A 9 -11.67 -11.66 -8.90
C ALA A 9 -11.57 -13.20 -8.91
N ALA A 10 -12.69 -13.89 -8.77
CA ALA A 10 -12.74 -15.35 -8.82
C ALA A 10 -12.36 -15.90 -10.21
N ASP A 11 -12.83 -15.27 -11.28
CA ASP A 11 -12.50 -15.69 -12.66
C ASP A 11 -10.99 -15.56 -12.92
N ARG A 12 -10.37 -14.49 -12.43
CA ARG A 12 -8.93 -14.28 -12.53
C ARG A 12 -8.14 -15.35 -11.76
N LEU A 13 -8.56 -15.69 -10.54
CA LEU A 13 -7.92 -16.76 -9.75
C LEU A 13 -8.07 -18.13 -10.43
N LEU A 14 -9.24 -18.41 -11.01
CA LEU A 14 -9.48 -19.66 -11.75
C LEU A 14 -8.59 -19.75 -12.99
N ALA A 15 -8.43 -18.66 -13.72
CA ALA A 15 -7.53 -18.60 -14.87
C ALA A 15 -6.06 -18.81 -14.48
N LEU A 16 -5.61 -18.17 -13.39
CA LEU A 16 -4.24 -18.36 -12.86
C LEU A 16 -3.98 -19.82 -12.45
N LYS A 17 -4.97 -20.47 -11.81
CA LYS A 17 -4.90 -21.91 -11.51
C LYS A 17 -4.76 -22.76 -12.78
N GLY A 18 -5.51 -22.41 -13.84
CA GLY A 18 -5.41 -23.08 -15.14
C GLY A 18 -4.04 -22.93 -15.78
N ILE A 19 -3.46 -21.71 -15.76
CA ILE A 19 -2.10 -21.45 -16.25
C ILE A 19 -1.08 -22.28 -15.49
N PHE A 20 -1.17 -22.33 -14.16
CA PHE A 20 -0.28 -23.14 -13.33
C PHE A 20 -0.30 -24.62 -13.73
N HIS A 21 -1.48 -25.25 -13.81
CA HIS A 21 -1.60 -26.66 -14.19
C HIS A 21 -1.02 -26.95 -15.58
N ASN A 22 -1.22 -26.05 -16.55
CA ASN A 22 -0.75 -26.24 -17.93
C ASN A 22 0.77 -26.01 -18.08
N ALA A 23 1.36 -25.18 -17.23
CA ALA A 23 2.77 -24.80 -17.33
C ALA A 23 3.69 -25.60 -16.39
N ALA A 24 3.15 -26.31 -15.39
CA ALA A 24 3.94 -26.94 -14.32
C ALA A 24 5.08 -27.83 -14.83
N ASP A 25 4.84 -28.61 -15.89
CA ASP A 25 5.81 -29.57 -16.41
C ASP A 25 6.70 -29.01 -17.54
N GLY A 26 6.23 -27.99 -18.27
CA GLY A 26 6.87 -27.48 -19.49
C GLY A 26 7.55 -26.13 -19.34
N ASP A 27 7.00 -25.25 -18.50
CA ASP A 27 7.58 -23.95 -18.17
C ASP A 27 7.34 -23.62 -16.69
N PRO A 28 8.22 -24.13 -15.79
CA PRO A 28 8.11 -23.87 -14.37
C PRO A 28 8.12 -22.38 -14.01
N ARG A 29 8.73 -21.51 -14.83
CA ARG A 29 8.77 -20.06 -14.56
C ARG A 29 7.39 -19.44 -14.73
N VAL A 30 6.65 -19.85 -15.76
CA VAL A 30 5.26 -19.43 -15.96
C VAL A 30 4.36 -19.96 -14.84
N ALA A 31 4.55 -21.22 -14.44
CA ALA A 31 3.80 -21.83 -13.33
C ALA A 31 4.02 -21.06 -12.00
N ILE A 32 5.28 -20.76 -11.66
CA ILE A 32 5.63 -19.98 -10.47
C ILE A 32 5.04 -18.57 -10.54
N SER A 33 5.07 -17.92 -11.71
CA SER A 33 4.53 -16.58 -11.90
C SER A 33 3.00 -16.56 -11.69
N ALA A 34 2.29 -17.57 -12.17
CA ALA A 34 0.85 -17.69 -11.98
C ALA A 34 0.47 -17.85 -10.50
N ILE A 35 1.22 -18.65 -9.73
CA ILE A 35 1.03 -18.78 -8.28
C ILE A 35 1.35 -17.46 -7.57
N ALA A 36 2.44 -16.79 -7.93
CA ALA A 36 2.83 -15.53 -7.32
C ALA A 36 1.76 -14.45 -7.48
N GLU A 37 1.16 -14.32 -8.67
CA GLU A 37 0.06 -13.38 -8.91
C GLU A 37 -1.22 -13.78 -8.14
N ALA A 38 -1.55 -15.06 -8.06
CA ALA A 38 -2.68 -15.52 -7.25
C ALA A 38 -2.49 -15.18 -5.77
N ASN A 39 -1.29 -15.36 -5.24
CA ASN A 39 -0.95 -15.01 -3.86
C ASN A 39 -1.08 -13.51 -3.59
N LYS A 40 -0.65 -12.65 -4.54
CA LYS A 40 -0.85 -11.20 -4.43
C LYS A 40 -2.33 -10.83 -4.36
N MET A 41 -3.15 -11.46 -5.20
CA MET A 41 -4.61 -11.23 -5.21
C MET A 41 -5.30 -11.69 -3.92
N GLN A 42 -4.77 -12.72 -3.26
CA GLN A 42 -5.31 -13.26 -2.00
C GLN A 42 -4.71 -12.61 -0.76
N GLY A 43 -3.78 -11.65 -0.91
CA GLY A 43 -3.10 -11.00 0.22
C GLY A 43 -2.09 -11.90 0.95
N SER A 44 -1.76 -13.07 0.40
CA SER A 44 -0.78 -14.01 0.98
C SER A 44 0.67 -13.70 0.58
N TYR A 45 0.89 -12.71 -0.27
CA TYR A 45 2.22 -12.19 -0.59
C TYR A 45 2.64 -11.18 0.47
N ALA A 46 3.91 -11.24 0.90
CA ALA A 46 4.44 -10.27 1.85
C ALA A 46 4.24 -8.84 1.29
N PRO A 47 3.69 -7.89 2.07
CA PRO A 47 3.51 -6.53 1.60
C PRO A 47 4.87 -5.97 1.18
N THR A 48 4.88 -5.26 0.06
CA THR A 48 6.09 -4.58 -0.39
C THR A 48 6.39 -3.48 0.62
N LYS A 49 7.51 -3.59 1.35
CA LYS A 49 7.99 -2.51 2.19
C LYS A 49 8.26 -1.29 1.30
N ARG A 50 7.50 -0.22 1.50
CA ARG A 50 7.73 1.07 0.85
C ARG A 50 8.38 1.99 1.87
N GLU A 51 9.62 2.38 1.61
CA GLU A 51 10.29 3.42 2.36
C GLU A 51 9.95 4.77 1.72
N LEU A 52 9.51 5.73 2.54
CA LEU A 52 9.22 7.08 2.10
C LEU A 52 10.35 7.99 2.54
N THR A 53 10.91 8.74 1.58
CA THR A 53 11.95 9.73 1.83
C THR A 53 11.51 11.10 1.34
N GLY A 54 12.06 12.15 1.93
CA GLY A 54 11.91 13.52 1.44
C GLY A 54 12.66 13.76 0.12
N PRO A 55 12.65 15.02 -0.36
CA PRO A 55 13.34 15.41 -1.59
C PRO A 55 14.81 14.95 -1.60
N ASN A 56 15.25 14.38 -2.72
CA ASN A 56 16.60 13.85 -2.92
C ASN A 56 17.02 12.74 -1.93
N GLY A 57 16.06 11.99 -1.37
CA GLY A 57 16.36 10.91 -0.41
C GLY A 57 16.63 11.41 1.02
N GLY A 58 16.40 12.70 1.29
CA GLY A 58 16.59 13.29 2.61
C GLY A 58 15.44 13.01 3.59
N PRO A 59 15.51 13.55 4.82
CA PRO A 59 14.40 13.48 5.77
C PRO A 59 13.11 14.06 5.20
N ILE A 60 11.97 13.47 5.58
CA ILE A 60 10.65 14.06 5.32
C ILE A 60 10.63 15.45 5.96
N GLN A 61 10.23 16.45 5.18
CA GLN A 61 10.20 17.83 5.65
C GLN A 61 9.09 17.99 6.68
N THR A 62 9.42 18.59 7.81
CA THR A 62 8.47 18.94 8.87
C THR A 62 8.48 20.44 9.08
N VAL A 63 7.37 20.97 9.61
CA VAL A 63 7.23 22.37 9.97
C VAL A 63 6.91 22.44 11.46
N ASP A 64 7.68 23.24 12.20
CA ASP A 64 7.40 23.51 13.61
C ASP A 64 6.28 24.57 13.72
N LEU A 65 5.18 24.19 14.35
CA LEU A 65 4.00 25.02 14.54
C LEU A 65 3.89 25.57 15.98
N THR A 66 4.91 25.39 16.83
CA THR A 66 4.87 25.75 18.26
C THR A 66 4.46 27.22 18.51
N ASN A 67 4.78 28.12 17.59
CA ASN A 67 4.49 29.55 17.70
C ASN A 67 3.39 30.04 16.73
N ALA A 68 2.64 29.13 16.11
CA ALA A 68 1.53 29.49 15.23
C ALA A 68 0.39 30.14 16.03
N THR A 69 -0.24 31.18 15.48
CA THR A 69 -1.41 31.80 16.09
C THR A 69 -2.66 30.97 15.83
N GLY A 70 -3.71 31.17 16.63
CA GLY A 70 -5.00 30.48 16.42
C GLY A 70 -5.60 30.76 15.04
N GLU A 71 -5.40 31.96 14.48
CA GLU A 71 -5.86 32.27 13.12
C GLU A 71 -5.09 31.48 12.06
N GLN A 72 -3.77 31.34 12.21
CA GLN A 72 -2.94 30.53 11.31
C GLN A 72 -3.30 29.05 11.38
N LEU A 73 -3.57 28.53 12.58
CA LEU A 73 -4.02 27.15 12.77
C LEU A 73 -5.40 26.93 12.14
N ASN A 74 -6.34 27.86 12.30
CA ASN A 74 -7.66 27.79 11.65
C ASN A 74 -7.56 27.81 10.13
N ALA A 75 -6.65 28.61 9.58
CA ALA A 75 -6.39 28.62 8.13
C ALA A 75 -5.81 27.28 7.65
N LEU A 76 -4.95 26.64 8.45
CA LEU A 76 -4.40 25.32 8.15
C LEU A 76 -5.49 24.25 8.19
N GLU A 77 -6.33 24.26 9.23
CA GLU A 77 -7.47 23.35 9.38
C GLU A 77 -8.45 23.46 8.21
N ALA A 78 -8.73 24.68 7.73
CA ALA A 78 -9.60 24.87 6.57
C ALA A 78 -9.06 24.21 5.28
N ILE A 79 -7.74 24.07 5.15
CA ILE A 79 -7.10 23.44 3.99
C ILE A 79 -6.99 21.92 4.18
N PHE A 80 -6.56 21.47 5.37
CA PHE A 80 -6.17 20.08 5.64
C PHE A 80 -7.25 19.25 6.34
N GLY A 81 -8.21 19.86 7.03
CA GLY A 81 -9.30 19.18 7.72
C GLY A 81 -10.07 18.20 6.83
N PRO A 82 -10.45 18.57 5.58
CA PRO A 82 -11.10 17.64 4.66
C PRO A 82 -10.24 16.42 4.27
N LEU A 83 -8.90 16.56 4.29
CA LEU A 83 -7.98 15.47 4.00
C LEU A 83 -7.80 14.54 5.20
N ALA A 84 -7.83 15.10 6.42
CA ALA A 84 -7.75 14.34 7.66
C ALA A 84 -8.96 13.43 7.87
N SER A 85 -10.15 13.84 7.41
CA SER A 85 -11.38 13.02 7.49
C SER A 85 -11.51 11.98 6.38
N ALA A 86 -10.67 12.02 5.35
CA ALA A 86 -10.74 11.11 4.21
C ALA A 86 -9.93 9.82 4.42
N GLY A 87 -9.15 9.72 5.50
CA GLY A 87 -8.57 8.47 5.95
C GLY A 87 -9.60 7.69 6.77
N GLU A 88 -10.40 6.86 6.11
CA GLU A 88 -10.99 5.72 6.80
C GLU A 88 -9.82 4.89 7.35
N ASP A 89 -9.84 4.57 8.64
CA ASP A 89 -8.84 3.72 9.29
C ASP A 89 -8.81 2.37 8.54
N ASP A 90 -7.87 2.22 7.61
CA ASP A 90 -7.41 0.92 7.17
C ASP A 90 -6.57 0.37 8.32
N GLU A 91 -7.24 -0.31 9.27
CA GLU A 91 -6.73 -0.95 10.50
C GLU A 91 -5.57 -1.95 10.27
N GLY A 92 -4.95 -1.98 9.08
CA GLY A 92 -3.88 -2.89 8.67
C GLY A 92 -2.44 -2.36 8.81
N TYR A 93 -2.22 -1.11 9.22
CA TYR A 93 -0.86 -0.60 9.41
C TYR A 93 -0.45 -0.64 10.89
N PRO A 94 0.40 -1.60 11.33
CA PRO A 94 1.02 -1.53 12.64
C PRO A 94 1.99 -0.34 12.65
N GLY A 95 1.54 0.76 13.27
CA GLY A 95 2.33 1.96 13.52
C GLY A 95 3.62 1.61 14.25
N GLY A 96 4.73 2.14 13.73
CA GLY A 96 6.05 2.04 14.32
C GLY A 96 6.17 2.92 15.56
N GLU A 97 5.66 2.45 16.69
CA GLU A 97 6.02 3.00 17.99
C GLU A 97 7.23 2.23 18.52
N GLY A 98 8.41 2.59 18.00
CA GLY A 98 9.66 2.18 18.59
C GLY A 98 9.99 3.09 19.75
N GLU A 99 9.76 2.64 20.98
CA GLU A 99 10.26 3.29 22.19
C GLU A 99 11.81 3.33 22.11
N GLU A 100 12.36 4.52 21.86
CA GLU A 100 13.79 4.78 22.01
C GLU A 100 14.14 4.74 23.50
N SER A 101 14.48 3.55 24.00
CA SER A 101 15.13 3.39 25.30
C SER A 101 16.59 3.80 25.18
N GLY A 102 16.84 5.09 25.31
CA GLY A 102 18.17 5.62 25.57
C GLY A 102 18.68 5.07 26.91
N ASN A 103 19.77 4.31 26.88
CA ASN A 103 20.49 3.91 28.08
C ASN A 103 21.86 4.64 28.12
N PRO A 104 22.29 5.16 29.27
CA PRO A 104 23.48 5.98 29.42
C PRO A 104 24.80 5.24 29.18
#